data_AF-A0A1M7HUQ0-F1
#
_entry.id   AF-A0A1M7HUQ0-F1
#
_cell.length_a   1.000
_cell.length_b   1.000
_cell.length_c   1.000
_cell.angle_alpha   90.00
_cell.angle_beta   90.00
_cell.angle_gamma   90.00
#
_symmetry.space_group_name_H-M   'P 1'
#
loop_
_entity.id
_entity.type
_entity.pdbx_description
1 polymer ?
#
loop_
_entity_poly.entity_id
_entity_poly.type
_entity_poly.pdbx_seq_one_letter_code
_entity_poly.pdbx_strand_id
1 'polypeptide(L)'
;MTNLKNRGKEASDDTLFGTEKIQLKLKGAVTDLTYFLTRGYGEKATLALVGNRYRLNSRQQQAVRGMSASQSQIEDRKSKEIQSQDLEGKEIAIDGFNVLILLESILSNAYVFKGQDGFIRDLSSLQSR
;
A
#
# COMPACT_ATOMS: atom_id res chain seq x y z
N MET A 1 25.94 -5.24 -17.44
CA MET A 1 24.94 -6.16 -16.86
C MET A 1 23.87 -5.33 -16.18
N THR A 2 22.74 -5.11 -16.85
CA THR A 2 21.57 -4.47 -16.26
C THR A 2 21.01 -5.40 -15.19
N ASN A 3 21.24 -5.06 -13.92
CA ASN A 3 20.65 -5.72 -12.78
C ASN A 3 19.14 -5.47 -12.87
N LEU A 4 18.42 -6.35 -13.55
CA LEU A 4 16.96 -6.40 -13.53
C LEU A 4 16.60 -6.71 -12.08
N LYS A 5 16.42 -5.65 -11.28
CA LYS A 5 15.74 -5.76 -9.99
C LYS A 5 14.38 -6.36 -10.30
N ASN A 6 14.24 -7.64 -10.01
CA ASN A 6 13.01 -8.35 -10.23
C ASN A 6 11.96 -7.66 -9.34
N ARG A 7 10.86 -7.17 -9.94
CA ARG A 7 9.73 -6.54 -9.22
C ARG A 7 8.81 -7.58 -8.58
N GLY A 8 9.21 -8.85 -8.64
CA GLY A 8 8.55 -9.94 -7.95
C GLY A 8 8.82 -9.96 -6.45
N LYS A 9 8.31 -11.02 -5.83
CA LYS A 9 8.46 -11.32 -4.42
C LYS A 9 9.92 -11.26 -3.96
N GLU A 10 10.21 -10.49 -2.92
CA GLU A 10 11.53 -10.51 -2.28
C GLU A 10 11.65 -11.77 -1.40
N ALA A 11 12.85 -12.33 -1.30
CA ALA A 11 13.10 -13.56 -0.53
C ALA A 11 12.65 -13.47 0.93
N SER A 12 12.65 -12.26 1.50
CA SER A 12 12.22 -12.02 2.88
C SER A 12 10.71 -11.88 3.07
N ASP A 13 9.92 -11.74 1.98
CA ASP A 13 8.52 -11.33 2.05
C ASP A 13 7.63 -12.35 2.79
N ASP A 14 7.86 -13.65 2.62
CA ASP A 14 7.08 -14.66 3.36
C ASP A 14 7.28 -14.55 4.86
N THR A 15 8.51 -14.27 5.28
CA THR A 15 8.80 -14.07 6.70
C THR A 15 8.22 -12.75 7.19
N LEU A 16 8.11 -11.73 6.33
CA LEU A 16 7.63 -10.40 6.69
C LEU A 16 6.12 -10.22 6.61
N PHE A 17 5.39 -11.08 5.89
CA PHE A 17 3.97 -10.90 5.60
C PHE A 17 3.15 -12.20 5.65
N GLY A 18 3.79 -13.37 5.52
CA GLY A 18 3.10 -14.63 5.23
C GLY A 18 2.37 -15.28 6.42
N THR A 19 2.73 -14.95 7.66
CA THR A 19 2.11 -15.58 8.85
C THR A 19 0.95 -14.75 9.40
N GLU A 20 -0.10 -15.43 9.88
CA GLU A 20 -1.28 -14.77 10.46
C GLU A 20 -0.92 -13.84 11.64
N LYS A 21 0.01 -14.28 12.50
CA LYS A 21 0.52 -13.48 13.62
C LYS A 21 1.09 -12.14 13.15
N ILE A 22 1.82 -12.15 12.04
CA ILE A 22 2.38 -10.93 11.46
C ILE A 22 1.29 -10.09 10.79
N GLN A 23 0.34 -10.72 10.09
CA GLN A 23 -0.79 -10.01 9.50
C GLN A 23 -1.65 -9.28 10.55
N LEU A 24 -1.94 -9.92 11.69
CA LEU A 24 -2.65 -9.28 12.80
C LEU A 24 -1.88 -8.08 13.36
N LYS A 25 -0.56 -8.23 13.50
CA LYS A 25 0.34 -7.16 13.92
C LYS A 25 0.31 -5.97 12.96
N LEU A 26 0.34 -6.23 11.66
CA LEU A 26 0.26 -5.19 10.62
C LEU A 26 -1.11 -4.51 10.61
N LYS A 27 -2.21 -5.25 10.80
CA LYS A 27 -3.56 -4.67 10.94
C LYS A 27 -3.65 -3.70 12.13
N GLY A 28 -3.05 -4.06 13.27
CA GLY A 28 -2.94 -3.16 14.42
C GLY A 28 -2.16 -1.89 14.09
N ALA A 29 -1.01 -2.04 13.44
CA ALA A 29 -0.19 -0.90 13.02
C ALA A 29 -0.91 0.04 12.04
N VAL A 30 -1.65 -0.51 11.06
CA VAL A 30 -2.48 0.27 10.12
C VAL A 30 -3.58 1.03 10.86
N THR A 31 -4.23 0.41 11.84
CA THR A 31 -5.27 1.04 12.65
C THR A 31 -4.71 2.23 13.42
N ASP A 32 -3.58 2.04 14.11
CA ASP A 32 -2.93 3.11 14.87
C ASP A 32 -2.43 4.26 13.97
N LEU A 33 -1.81 3.94 12.84
CA LEU A 33 -1.33 4.98 11.91
C LEU A 33 -2.51 5.77 11.33
N THR A 34 -3.58 5.09 10.92
CA THR A 34 -4.82 5.71 10.41
C THR A 34 -5.43 6.66 11.46
N TYR A 35 -5.44 6.26 12.74
CA TYR A 35 -5.90 7.11 13.84
C TYR A 35 -5.10 8.41 13.95
N PHE A 36 -3.77 8.32 13.92
CA PHE A 36 -2.90 9.50 13.95
C PHE A 36 -3.08 10.39 12.73
N LEU A 37 -3.12 9.82 11.53
CA LEU A 37 -3.31 10.58 10.28
C LEU A 37 -4.65 11.31 10.27
N THR A 38 -5.71 10.66 10.75
CA THR A 38 -7.05 11.25 10.87
C THR A 38 -7.09 12.48 11.77
N ARG A 39 -6.18 12.57 12.75
CA ARG A 39 -6.05 13.72 13.66
C ARG A 39 -5.07 14.77 13.17
N GLY A 40 -4.57 14.66 11.95
CA GLY A 40 -3.64 15.63 11.36
C GLY A 40 -2.20 15.54 11.87
N TYR A 41 -1.81 14.43 12.50
CA TYR A 41 -0.41 14.22 12.86
C TYR A 41 0.45 13.94 11.61
N GLY A 42 1.71 14.39 11.64
CA GLY A 42 2.64 14.23 10.52
C GLY A 42 3.01 12.77 10.25
N GLU A 43 2.76 12.31 9.03
CA GLU A 43 2.91 10.90 8.60
C GLU A 43 4.29 10.29 8.92
N LYS A 44 5.38 11.02 8.64
CA LYS A 44 6.75 10.50 8.84
C LYS A 44 7.03 10.22 10.32
N ALA A 45 6.61 11.11 11.21
CA ALA A 45 6.84 10.97 12.64
C ALA A 45 5.99 9.85 13.24
N THR A 46 4.72 9.77 12.83
CA THR A 46 3.79 8.75 13.34
C THR A 46 4.05 7.38 12.76
N LEU A 47 4.50 7.27 11.51
CA LEU A 47 4.96 6.01 10.94
C LEU A 47 6.15 5.43 11.73
N ALA A 48 7.13 6.26 12.09
CA ALA A 48 8.25 5.84 12.92
C ALA A 48 7.78 5.40 14.33
N LEU A 49 6.89 6.18 14.95
CA LEU A 49 6.32 5.86 16.27
C LEU A 49 5.58 4.52 16.26
N VAL A 50 4.64 4.33 15.32
CA VAL A 50 3.87 3.10 15.15
C VAL A 50 4.79 1.95 14.76
N GLY A 51 5.72 2.16 13.83
CA GLY A 51 6.73 1.19 13.43
C GLY A 51 7.52 0.67 14.63
N ASN A 52 7.95 1.55 15.53
CA ASN A 52 8.67 1.18 16.76
C ASN A 52 7.77 0.41 17.74
N ARG A 53 6.54 0.86 17.98
CA ARG A 53 5.56 0.18 18.85
C ARG A 53 5.37 -1.27 18.43
N TYR A 54 5.20 -1.49 17.13
CA TYR A 54 5.02 -2.82 16.55
C TYR A 54 6.35 -3.45 16.12
N ARG A 55 7.53 -2.92 16.45
CA ARG A 55 8.83 -3.51 16.03
C ARG A 55 8.85 -3.93 14.54
N LEU A 56 8.45 -3.02 13.66
CA LEU A 56 8.37 -3.24 12.21
C LEU A 56 9.66 -2.81 11.54
N ASN A 57 10.14 -3.60 10.58
CA ASN A 57 11.26 -3.18 9.75
C ASN A 57 10.82 -2.14 8.70
N SER A 58 11.78 -1.58 7.95
CA SER A 58 11.51 -0.56 6.92
C SER A 58 10.50 -1.02 5.87
N ARG A 59 10.58 -2.28 5.43
CA ARG A 59 9.69 -2.84 4.41
C ARG A 59 8.25 -3.02 4.91
N GLN A 60 8.08 -3.49 6.14
CA GLN A 60 6.77 -3.56 6.80
C GLN A 60 6.21 -2.15 7.06
N GLN A 61 7.05 -1.18 7.44
CA GLN A 61 6.62 0.21 7.58
C GLN A 61 6.15 0.79 6.24
N GLN A 62 6.81 0.48 5.13
CA GLN A 62 6.36 0.88 3.80
C GLN A 62 4.97 0.29 3.47
N ALA A 63 4.74 -0.98 3.77
CA ALA A 63 3.44 -1.62 3.60
C ALA A 63 2.36 -0.97 4.48
N VAL A 64 2.65 -0.74 5.76
CA VAL A 64 1.72 -0.07 6.69
C VAL A 64 1.39 1.34 6.22
N ARG A 65 2.38 2.10 5.76
CA ARG A 65 2.16 3.42 5.16
C ARG A 65 1.25 3.32 3.94
N GLY A 66 1.51 2.37 3.04
CA GLY A 66 0.71 2.15 1.83
C GLY A 66 -0.75 1.77 2.13
N MET A 67 -0.98 0.98 3.18
CA MET A 67 -2.32 0.55 3.61
C MET A 67 -3.09 1.61 4.40
N SER A 68 -2.40 2.60 4.99
CA SER A 68 -3.01 3.59 5.88
C SER A 68 -3.41 4.86 5.13
N ALA A 69 -4.44 5.53 5.63
CA ALA A 69 -4.87 6.84 5.17
C ALA A 69 -5.66 7.53 6.29
N SER A 70 -5.70 8.86 6.29
CA SER A 70 -6.65 9.60 7.13
C SER A 70 -8.09 9.37 6.66
N GLN A 71 -9.06 9.53 7.56
CA GLN A 71 -10.48 9.46 7.22
C GLN A 71 -10.86 10.41 6.07
N SER A 72 -10.34 11.65 6.09
CA SER A 72 -10.58 12.62 5.02
C SER A 72 -10.00 12.18 3.67
N GLN A 73 -8.84 11.52 3.65
CA GLN A 73 -8.28 10.96 2.41
C GLN A 73 -9.11 9.77 1.89
N ILE A 74 -9.65 8.95 2.78
CA ILE A 74 -10.53 7.83 2.39
C ILE A 74 -11.82 8.39 1.78
N GLU A 75 -12.43 9.40 2.41
CA GLU A 75 -13.65 10.06 1.92
C GLU A 75 -13.42 10.75 0.58
N ASP A 76 -12.32 11.50 0.43
CA ASP A 76 -11.97 12.15 -0.84
C ASP A 76 -11.83 11.12 -1.98
N ARG A 77 -11.16 9.99 -1.72
CA ARG A 77 -11.03 8.92 -2.72
C ARG A 77 -12.38 8.30 -3.09
N LYS A 78 -13.21 7.99 -2.09
CA LYS A 78 -14.56 7.43 -2.31
C LYS A 78 -15.46 8.40 -3.07
N SER A 79 -15.33 9.71 -2.83
CA SER A 79 -16.10 10.73 -3.56
C SER A 79 -15.79 10.78 -5.06
N LYS A 80 -14.60 10.28 -5.45
CA LYS A 80 -14.12 10.21 -6.83
C LYS A 80 -14.32 8.83 -7.46
N GLU A 81 -14.87 7.87 -6.71
CA GLU A 81 -15.11 6.52 -7.19
C GLU A 81 -16.28 6.52 -8.19
N ILE A 82 -16.09 5.87 -9.34
CA ILE A 82 -17.09 5.74 -10.39
C ILE A 82 -17.44 4.26 -10.51
N GLN A 83 -18.74 3.95 -10.47
CA GLN A 83 -19.19 2.56 -10.63
C GLN A 83 -18.97 2.08 -12.06
N SER A 84 -18.70 0.78 -12.23
CA SER A 84 -18.41 0.19 -13.54
C SER A 84 -19.53 0.42 -14.57
N GLN A 85 -20.79 0.41 -14.12
CA GLN A 85 -21.96 0.71 -14.95
C GLN A 85 -21.96 2.15 -15.48
N ASP A 86 -21.40 3.10 -14.72
CA ASP A 86 -21.35 4.51 -15.10
C ASP A 86 -20.18 4.81 -16.03
N LEU A 87 -19.34 3.81 -16.34
CA LEU A 87 -18.22 3.92 -17.27
C LEU A 87 -18.59 3.47 -18.70
N GLU A 88 -19.74 2.84 -18.90
CA GLU A 88 -20.15 2.35 -20.22
C GLU A 88 -20.26 3.50 -21.23
N GLY A 89 -19.65 3.32 -22.40
CA GLY A 89 -19.62 4.32 -23.47
C GLY A 89 -18.75 5.55 -23.20
N LYS A 90 -18.02 5.61 -22.08
CA LYS A 90 -17.10 6.71 -21.76
C LYS A 90 -15.68 6.40 -22.21
N GLU A 91 -14.96 7.45 -22.59
CA GLU A 91 -13.51 7.36 -22.79
C GLU A 91 -12.80 7.36 -21.43
N ILE A 92 -11.89 6.41 -21.24
CA ILE A 92 -11.13 6.26 -20.00
C ILE A 92 -9.65 6.42 -20.33
N ALA A 93 -9.03 7.44 -19.77
CA ALA A 93 -7.58 7.58 -19.79
C ALA A 93 -6.98 6.83 -18.59
N ILE A 94 -6.06 5.92 -18.85
CA ILE A 94 -5.38 5.12 -17.83
C ILE A 94 -3.90 5.47 -17.83
N ASP A 95 -3.34 5.69 -16.64
CA ASP A 95 -1.88 5.71 -16.48
C ASP A 95 -1.33 4.28 -16.60
N GLY A 96 -0.87 3.95 -17.81
CA GLY A 96 -0.36 2.62 -18.14
C GLY A 96 0.83 2.18 -17.29
N PHE A 97 1.66 3.11 -16.80
CA PHE A 97 2.81 2.74 -15.96
C PHE A 97 2.37 2.25 -14.59
N ASN A 98 1.45 2.98 -13.93
CA ASN A 98 0.94 2.58 -12.63
C ASN A 98 0.19 1.24 -12.69
N VAL A 99 -0.60 1.02 -13.75
CA VAL A 99 -1.28 -0.26 -13.96
C VAL A 99 -0.30 -1.38 -14.24
N LEU A 100 0.66 -1.17 -15.13
CA LEU A 100 1.66 -2.18 -15.49
C LEU A 100 2.47 -2.63 -14.27
N ILE A 101 2.95 -1.69 -13.44
CA ILE A 101 3.75 -2.01 -12.24
C ILE A 101 2.98 -2.87 -11.25
N LEU A 102 1.70 -2.53 -11.02
CA LEU A 102 0.85 -3.31 -10.12
C LEU A 102 0.58 -4.71 -10.69
N LEU A 103 0.29 -4.82 -11.99
CA LEU A 103 0.05 -6.10 -12.65
C LEU A 103 1.31 -6.98 -12.65
N GLU A 104 2.49 -6.43 -12.92
CA GLU A 104 3.76 -7.15 -12.84
C GLU A 104 3.99 -7.73 -11.44
N SER A 105 3.70 -6.95 -10.39
CA SER A 105 3.81 -7.41 -9.01
C SER A 105 2.88 -8.60 -8.74
N ILE A 106 1.62 -8.50 -9.16
CA ILE A 106 0.62 -9.56 -8.99
C ILE A 106 1.02 -10.82 -9.77
N LEU A 107 1.36 -10.68 -11.06
CA LEU A 107 1.74 -11.80 -11.93
C LEU A 107 3.04 -12.48 -11.49
N SER A 108 3.92 -11.74 -10.80
CA SER A 108 5.16 -12.26 -10.22
C SER A 108 4.99 -12.87 -8.81
N ASN A 109 3.75 -13.04 -8.34
CA ASN A 109 3.40 -13.53 -7.01
C ASN A 109 4.02 -12.70 -5.86
N ALA A 110 4.26 -11.41 -6.09
CA ALA A 110 4.65 -10.49 -5.02
C ALA A 110 3.46 -10.24 -4.08
N TYR A 111 3.75 -9.82 -2.85
CA TYR A 111 2.70 -9.41 -1.93
C TYR A 111 2.10 -8.07 -2.40
N VAL A 112 0.78 -8.05 -2.45
CA VAL A 112 -0.03 -6.83 -2.60
C VAL A 112 -0.91 -6.64 -1.38
N PHE A 113 -1.27 -5.40 -1.12
CA PHE A 113 -1.88 -4.97 0.13
C PHE A 113 -3.16 -4.21 -0.16
N LYS A 114 -4.23 -4.54 0.57
CA LYS A 114 -5.48 -3.78 0.52
C LYS A 114 -5.42 -2.62 1.51
N GLY A 115 -5.59 -1.40 1.02
CA GLY A 115 -5.68 -0.21 1.85
C GLY A 115 -7.00 -0.09 2.60
N GLN A 116 -7.04 0.78 3.60
CA GLN A 116 -8.26 1.16 4.33
C GLN A 116 -9.33 1.78 3.42
N ASP A 117 -8.93 2.32 2.28
CA ASP A 117 -9.81 2.83 1.22
C ASP A 117 -10.38 1.72 0.32
N GLY A 118 -9.89 0.49 0.45
CA GLY A 118 -10.31 -0.66 -0.37
C GLY A 118 -9.45 -0.93 -1.60
N PHE A 119 -8.54 -0.02 -1.97
CA PHE A 119 -7.69 -0.18 -3.15
C PHE A 119 -6.50 -1.10 -2.89
N ILE A 120 -6.06 -1.79 -3.94
CA ILE A 120 -4.90 -2.69 -3.91
C ILE A 120 -3.64 -1.90 -4.27
N ARG A 121 -2.57 -2.14 -3.51
CA ARG A 121 -1.28 -1.45 -3.65
C ARG A 121 -0.15 -2.45 -3.48
N ASP A 122 0.91 -2.26 -4.24
CA ASP A 122 2.16 -2.99 -4.09
C ASP A 122 3.21 -2.14 -3.36
N LEU A 123 4.43 -2.66 -3.20
CA LEU A 123 5.57 -1.94 -2.62
C LEU A 123 6.54 -1.39 -3.66
N SER A 124 6.30 -1.65 -4.94
CA SER A 124 7.18 -1.23 -6.03
C SER A 124 6.93 0.24 -6.36
N SER A 125 7.62 1.14 -5.68
CA SER A 125 7.64 2.54 -6.09
C SER A 125 8.60 2.75 -7.27
N LEU A 126 8.20 3.57 -8.25
CA LEU A 126 9.16 4.28 -9.08
C LEU A 126 9.90 5.29 -8.19
N GLN A 127 11.13 4.97 -7.80
CA GLN A 127 12.04 5.99 -7.29
C GLN A 127 12.60 6.72 -8.52
N SER A 128 12.18 7.98 -8.76
CA SER A 128 13.01 8.85 -9.59
C SER A 128 14.32 9.02 -8.82
N ARG A 129 15.43 8.65 -9.44
CA ARG A 129 16.75 9.08 -8.99
C ARG A 129 17.02 10.47 -9.52
#